data_AF-A0AAD5Y3A3-F1
#
_entry.id   AF-A0AAD5Y3A3-F1
#
_cell.length_a   1.000
_cell.length_b   1.000
_cell.length_c   1.000
_cell.angle_alpha   90.00
_cell.angle_beta   90.00
_cell.angle_gamma   90.00
#
_symmetry.space_group_name_H-M   'P 1'
#
loop_
_entity.id
_entity.type
_entity.pdbx_description
1 polymer ?
#
loop_
_entity_poly.entity_id
_entity_poly.type
_entity_poly.pdbx_seq_one_letter_code
_entity_poly.pdbx_strand_id
1 'polypeptide(L)'
;MNAVPAPLYKQPLSTAVFGLVVIISVALYLTTSTLEMKIRGLIGAIGFAPTEYLFYQLTVEDQGRVIFAPLKFPNRKGHTTLHQFFSNILFLPYILEILTFMPKSIVPFAFLFPFVVWLIEIVEGFYLIFLFGKNPAWHYYGNDAYLWGTVKLSYFKYWFVGGLLVYPSLDLLWGISRTFT
;
A
#
# COMPACT_ATOMS: atom_id res chain seq x y z
N MET A 1 -18.37 21.95 -9.46
CA MET A 1 -17.64 20.75 -8.99
C MET A 1 -17.53 19.83 -10.18
N ASN A 2 -16.32 19.51 -10.64
CA ASN A 2 -16.17 18.52 -11.69
C ASN A 2 -16.36 17.16 -11.03
N ALA A 3 -17.38 16.41 -11.49
CA ALA A 3 -17.54 15.03 -11.06
C ALA A 3 -16.22 14.31 -11.35
N VAL A 4 -15.64 13.68 -10.33
CA VAL A 4 -14.56 12.72 -10.56
C VAL A 4 -15.17 11.68 -11.51
N PRO A 5 -14.59 11.46 -12.71
CA PRO A 5 -15.16 10.53 -13.66
C PRO A 5 -15.37 9.19 -12.95
N ALA A 6 -16.54 8.60 -13.16
CA ALA A 6 -16.87 7.30 -12.58
C ALA A 6 -15.70 6.33 -12.82
N PRO A 7 -15.36 5.47 -11.84
CA PRO A 7 -14.27 4.53 -11.99
C PRO A 7 -14.41 3.82 -13.33
N LEU A 8 -13.37 3.93 -14.17
CA LEU A 8 -13.32 3.30 -15.49
C LEU A 8 -13.23 1.79 -15.25
N TYR A 9 -14.39 1.15 -15.15
CA TYR A 9 -14.50 -0.30 -15.11
C TYR A 9 -14.07 -0.82 -16.48
N LYS A 10 -12.86 -1.38 -16.54
CA LYS A 10 -12.47 -2.19 -17.69
C LYS A 10 -13.18 -3.54 -17.57
N GLN A 11 -13.42 -4.19 -18.69
CA GLN A 11 -13.82 -5.59 -18.62
C GLN A 11 -12.69 -6.38 -17.93
N PRO A 12 -13.01 -7.30 -17.00
CA PRO A 12 -12.01 -8.16 -16.40
C PRO A 12 -11.33 -8.98 -17.49
N LEU A 13 -10.11 -9.44 -17.21
CA LEU A 13 -9.42 -10.37 -18.12
C LEU A 13 -10.25 -11.62 -18.33
N SER A 14 -10.10 -12.25 -19.50
CA SER A 14 -10.62 -13.60 -19.68
C SER A 14 -9.99 -14.53 -18.64
N THR A 15 -10.72 -15.55 -18.20
CA THR A 15 -10.27 -16.49 -17.15
C THR A 15 -8.89 -17.09 -17.47
N ALA A 16 -8.62 -17.38 -18.75
CA ALA A 16 -7.34 -17.90 -19.20
C ALA A 16 -6.19 -16.89 -19.01
N VAL A 17 -6.38 -15.63 -19.42
CA VAL A 17 -5.36 -14.58 -19.28
C VAL A 17 -5.17 -14.22 -17.80
N PHE A 18 -6.26 -14.14 -17.03
CA PHE A 18 -6.20 -13.97 -15.58
C PHE A 18 -5.34 -15.04 -14.92
N GLY A 19 -5.63 -16.33 -15.20
CA GLY A 19 -4.88 -17.45 -14.65
C GLY A 19 -3.41 -17.41 -15.02
N LEU A 20 -3.09 -17.09 -16.29
CA LEU A 20 -1.71 -16.96 -16.76
C LEU A 20 -0.94 -15.86 -16.01
N VAL A 21 -1.54 -14.68 -15.83
CA VAL A 21 -0.90 -13.55 -15.14
C VAL A 21 -0.64 -13.89 -13.68
N VAL A 22 -1.59 -14.53 -13.00
CA VAL A 22 -1.41 -14.99 -11.62
C VAL A 22 -0.28 -16.01 -11.53
N ILE A 23 -0.26 -17.01 -12.42
CA ILE A 23 0.81 -18.03 -12.46
C ILE A 23 2.18 -17.38 -12.67
N ILE A 24 2.31 -16.46 -13.63
CA ILE A 24 3.56 -15.75 -13.88
C ILE A 24 3.98 -14.93 -12.67
N SER A 25 3.05 -14.20 -12.05
CA SER A 25 3.34 -13.37 -10.87
C SER A 25 3.84 -14.23 -9.69
N VAL A 26 3.17 -15.36 -9.44
CA VAL A 26 3.56 -16.31 -8.39
C VAL A 26 4.91 -16.96 -8.73
N ALA A 27 5.14 -17.36 -9.98
CA ALA A 27 6.40 -17.95 -10.40
C ALA A 27 7.57 -16.96 -10.25
N LEU A 28 7.38 -15.69 -10.64
CA LEU A 28 8.36 -14.63 -10.44
C LEU A 28 8.61 -14.40 -8.95
N TYR A 29 7.56 -14.31 -8.13
CA TYR A 29 7.69 -14.20 -6.68
C TYR A 29 8.52 -15.36 -6.10
N LEU A 30 8.20 -16.60 -6.47
CA LEU A 30 8.88 -17.78 -5.96
C LEU A 30 10.35 -17.85 -6.39
N THR A 31 10.68 -17.42 -7.60
CA THR A 31 12.04 -17.54 -8.17
C THR A 31 12.95 -16.35 -7.88
N THR A 32 12.41 -15.15 -7.65
CA THR A 32 13.21 -13.92 -7.50
C THR A 32 13.33 -13.42 -6.06
N SER A 33 12.49 -13.91 -5.13
CA SER A 33 12.57 -13.52 -3.72
C SER A 33 13.19 -14.62 -2.86
N THR A 34 14.03 -14.22 -1.90
CA THR A 34 14.64 -15.12 -0.93
C THR A 34 13.62 -15.57 0.13
N LEU A 35 13.90 -16.66 0.86
CA LEU A 35 13.02 -17.10 1.95
C LEU A 35 12.81 -15.99 3.00
N GLU A 36 13.86 -15.24 3.31
CA GLU A 36 13.82 -14.13 4.24
C GLU A 36 12.90 -13.00 3.75
N MET A 37 13.03 -12.58 2.49
CA MET A 37 12.13 -11.60 1.86
C MET A 37 10.66 -12.05 1.94
N LYS A 38 10.39 -13.34 1.66
CA LYS A 38 9.04 -13.93 1.70
C LYS A 38 8.45 -13.88 3.11
N ILE A 39 9.22 -14.25 4.13
CA ILE A 39 8.79 -14.21 5.54
C ILE A 39 8.49 -12.78 5.97
N ARG A 40 9.38 -11.84 5.66
CA ARG A 40 9.18 -10.41 5.97
C ARG A 40 7.95 -9.85 5.26
N GLY A 41 7.78 -10.16 3.97
CA GLY A 41 6.59 -9.76 3.20
C GLY A 41 5.29 -10.31 3.79
N LEU A 42 5.29 -11.57 4.24
CA LEU A 42 4.13 -12.18 4.89
C LEU A 42 3.81 -11.50 6.24
N ILE A 43 4.82 -11.23 7.07
CA ILE A 43 4.64 -10.49 8.32
C ILE A 43 4.06 -9.10 8.04
N GLY A 44 4.59 -8.41 7.01
CA GLY A 44 4.08 -7.11 6.56
C GLY A 44 2.62 -7.18 6.11
N ALA A 45 2.26 -8.18 5.31
CA ALA A 45 0.89 -8.37 4.84
C ALA A 45 -0.10 -8.64 5.99
N ILE A 46 0.32 -9.42 6.99
CA ILE A 46 -0.48 -9.67 8.21
C ILE A 46 -0.60 -8.40 9.05
N GLY A 47 0.50 -7.67 9.24
CA GLY A 47 0.55 -6.42 10.02
C GLY A 47 -0.18 -5.24 9.36
N PHE A 48 -0.44 -5.32 8.05
CA PHE A 48 -1.15 -4.28 7.32
C PHE A 48 -2.60 -4.13 7.79
N ALA A 49 -3.34 -5.23 7.94
CA ALA A 49 -4.75 -5.19 8.33
C ALA A 49 -5.02 -4.46 9.67
N PRO A 50 -4.32 -4.74 10.78
CA PRO A 50 -4.50 -3.99 12.02
C PRO A 50 -4.03 -2.53 11.91
N THR A 51 -2.97 -2.26 11.12
CA THR A 51 -2.50 -0.88 10.87
C THR A 51 -3.56 -0.07 10.15
N GLU A 52 -4.15 -0.64 9.10
CA GLU A 52 -5.24 -0.05 8.35
C GLU A 52 -6.46 0.13 9.25
N TYR A 53 -6.87 -0.90 9.97
CA TYR A 53 -7.99 -0.80 10.91
C TYR A 53 -7.82 0.37 11.88
N LEU A 54 -6.64 0.50 12.49
CA LEU A 54 -6.32 1.62 13.39
C LEU A 54 -6.39 2.97 12.66
N PHE A 55 -5.86 3.08 11.45
CA PHE A 55 -5.95 4.29 10.64
C PHE A 55 -7.41 4.70 10.38
N TYR A 56 -8.28 3.74 10.07
CA TYR A 56 -9.71 3.98 9.88
C TYR A 56 -10.45 4.34 11.20
N GLN A 57 -9.97 3.86 12.35
CA GLN A 57 -10.50 4.29 13.66
C GLN A 57 -10.08 5.71 14.05
N LEU A 58 -8.95 6.20 13.53
CA LEU A 58 -8.39 7.51 13.85
C LEU A 58 -8.76 8.60 12.85
N THR A 59 -9.44 8.25 11.76
CA THR A 59 -9.74 9.18 10.67
C THR A 59 -11.19 9.15 10.24
N VAL A 60 -11.68 10.29 9.77
CA VAL A 60 -12.94 10.42 9.04
C VAL A 60 -12.68 10.93 7.63
N GLU A 61 -13.56 10.58 6.70
CA GLU A 61 -13.52 11.08 5.33
C GLU A 61 -14.74 11.97 5.10
N ASP A 62 -14.49 13.23 4.77
CA ASP A 62 -15.52 14.23 4.47
C ASP A 62 -15.25 14.85 3.10
N GLN A 63 -16.16 14.65 2.15
CA GLN A 63 -16.02 15.12 0.77
C GLN A 63 -14.68 14.73 0.12
N GLY A 64 -14.21 13.51 0.37
CA GLY A 64 -12.91 13.04 -0.12
C GLY A 64 -11.71 13.68 0.59
N ARG A 65 -11.88 14.38 1.70
CA ARG A 65 -10.76 14.81 2.56
C ARG A 65 -10.67 13.92 3.77
N VAL A 66 -9.47 13.41 4.04
CA VAL A 66 -9.23 12.62 5.25
C VAL A 66 -8.73 13.54 6.37
N ILE A 67 -9.43 13.43 7.49
CA ILE A 67 -9.27 14.28 8.67
C ILE A 67 -8.97 13.37 9.84
N PHE A 68 -7.97 13.73 10.64
CA PHE A 68 -7.70 13.06 11.90
C PHE A 68 -8.80 13.43 12.91
N ALA A 69 -9.55 12.44 13.35
CA ALA A 69 -10.71 12.61 14.23
C ALA A 69 -10.83 11.40 15.16
N PRO A 70 -9.89 11.24 16.11
CA PRO A 70 -9.93 10.12 17.04
C PRO A 70 -11.24 10.16 17.82
N LEU A 71 -11.84 8.99 18.06
CA LEU A 71 -13.05 8.81 18.87
C LEU A 71 -14.34 9.41 18.29
N LYS A 72 -14.37 9.78 17.00
CA LYS A 72 -15.57 10.32 16.35
C LYS A 72 -16.48 9.20 15.83
N PHE A 73 -17.59 8.95 16.53
CA PHE A 73 -18.59 7.96 16.12
C PHE A 73 -19.60 8.52 15.10
N PRO A 74 -20.01 7.74 14.08
CA PRO A 74 -19.50 6.42 13.72
C PRO A 74 -18.12 6.50 13.03
N ASN A 75 -17.20 5.61 13.42
CA ASN A 75 -15.89 5.49 12.79
C ASN A 75 -16.03 4.93 11.36
N ARG A 76 -15.03 5.19 10.51
CA ARG A 76 -14.98 4.55 9.19
C ARG A 76 -14.76 3.04 9.37
N LYS A 77 -15.42 2.22 8.56
CA LYS A 77 -15.18 0.78 8.55
C LYS A 77 -13.80 0.53 7.94
N GLY A 78 -12.88 -0.03 8.72
CA GLY A 78 -11.66 -0.61 8.18
C GLY A 78 -12.00 -1.79 7.28
N HIS A 79 -11.32 -1.90 6.15
CA HIS A 79 -11.52 -2.97 5.19
C HIS A 79 -10.16 -3.26 4.55
N THR A 80 -9.61 -4.42 4.88
CA THR A 80 -8.54 -5.04 4.10
C THR A 80 -9.18 -6.17 3.32
N THR A 81 -9.13 -6.13 1.99
CA THR A 81 -9.63 -7.27 1.20
C THR A 81 -8.62 -8.41 1.17
N LEU A 82 -9.12 -9.61 0.83
CA LEU A 82 -8.25 -10.71 0.41
C LEU A 82 -7.38 -10.31 -0.79
N HIS A 83 -7.88 -9.49 -1.72
CA HIS A 83 -7.12 -9.01 -2.86
C HIS A 83 -5.89 -8.19 -2.42
N GLN A 84 -6.07 -7.29 -1.46
CA GLN A 84 -5.00 -6.49 -0.86
C GLN A 84 -4.03 -7.35 -0.05
N PHE A 85 -4.54 -8.34 0.68
CA PHE A 85 -3.69 -9.26 1.42
C PHE A 85 -2.76 -10.05 0.48
N PHE A 86 -3.28 -10.58 -0.63
CA PHE A 86 -2.47 -11.30 -1.60
C PHE A 86 -1.56 -10.37 -2.42
N SER A 87 -1.99 -9.14 -2.77
CA SER A 87 -1.09 -8.16 -3.40
C SER A 87 0.07 -7.83 -2.47
N ASN A 88 -0.20 -7.57 -1.19
CA ASN A 88 0.83 -7.33 -0.18
C ASN A 88 1.83 -8.49 -0.09
N ILE A 89 1.38 -9.75 -0.09
CA ILE A 89 2.29 -10.92 -0.10
C ILE A 89 3.22 -10.90 -1.32
N LEU A 90 2.68 -10.59 -2.50
CA LEU A 90 3.46 -10.59 -3.74
C LEU A 90 4.44 -9.42 -3.82
N PHE A 91 4.04 -8.22 -3.39
CA PHE A 91 4.78 -6.99 -3.68
C PHE A 91 5.57 -6.44 -2.49
N LEU A 92 5.09 -6.54 -1.24
CA LEU A 92 5.82 -6.03 -0.06
C LEU A 92 7.25 -6.54 0.09
N PRO A 93 7.61 -7.81 -0.20
CA PRO A 93 9.00 -8.26 -0.13
C PRO A 93 9.98 -7.35 -0.89
N TYR A 94 9.62 -6.92 -2.10
CA TYR A 94 10.46 -6.05 -2.94
C TYR A 94 10.51 -4.61 -2.42
N ILE A 95 9.43 -4.16 -1.79
CA ILE A 95 9.36 -2.85 -1.16
C ILE A 95 10.29 -2.78 0.03
N LEU A 96 10.30 -3.83 0.86
CA LEU A 96 11.19 -3.89 2.01
C LEU A 96 12.66 -3.83 1.56
N GLU A 97 13.00 -4.42 0.42
CA GLU A 97 14.31 -4.24 -0.20
C GLU A 97 14.55 -2.79 -0.65
N ILE A 98 13.57 -2.11 -1.25
CA ILE A 98 13.68 -0.69 -1.59
C ILE A 98 13.99 0.16 -0.35
N LEU A 99 13.42 -0.17 0.82
CA LEU A 99 13.69 0.54 2.07
C LEU A 99 15.17 0.47 2.49
N THR A 100 15.92 -0.57 2.07
CA THR A 100 17.35 -0.71 2.36
C THR A 100 18.21 0.35 1.66
N PHE A 101 17.76 0.83 0.50
CA PHE A 101 18.43 1.88 -0.28
C PHE A 101 18.04 3.30 0.14
N MET A 102 17.03 3.44 1.01
CA MET A 102 16.62 4.75 1.51
C MET A 102 17.67 5.34 2.47
N PRO A 103 17.67 6.69 2.67
CA PRO A 103 18.58 7.34 3.60
C PRO A 103 18.57 6.71 5.00
N LYS A 104 19.77 6.60 5.59
CA LYS A 104 19.97 6.14 6.97
C LYS A 104 19.66 7.21 8.02
N SER A 105 19.01 8.32 7.65
CA SER A 105 18.65 9.38 8.59
C SER A 105 17.13 9.50 8.62
N ILE A 106 16.55 9.58 9.82
CA ILE A 106 15.10 9.54 10.04
C ILE A 106 14.35 10.62 9.25
N VAL A 107 14.89 11.84 9.17
CA VAL A 107 14.21 12.97 8.51
C VAL A 107 14.12 12.74 6.99
N PRO A 108 15.24 12.57 6.23
CA PRO A 108 15.15 12.24 4.81
C PRO A 108 14.36 10.96 4.52
N PHE A 109 14.46 9.95 5.39
CA PHE A 109 13.67 8.72 5.26
C PHE A 109 12.16 9.01 5.32
N ALA A 110 11.71 9.75 6.34
CA ALA A 110 10.30 10.07 6.52
C ALA A 110 9.73 10.91 5.36
N PHE A 111 10.53 11.80 4.76
CA PHE A 111 10.12 12.55 3.57
C PHE A 111 9.99 11.68 2.31
N LEU A 112 10.83 10.65 2.17
CA LEU A 112 10.79 9.74 1.03
C LEU A 112 9.77 8.62 1.18
N PHE A 113 9.39 8.29 2.43
CA PHE A 113 8.46 7.20 2.71
C PHE A 113 7.09 7.34 2.01
N PRO A 114 6.44 8.52 1.96
CA PRO A 114 5.23 8.72 1.15
C PRO A 114 5.38 8.30 -0.31
N PHE A 115 6.53 8.56 -0.94
CA PHE A 115 6.77 8.20 -2.34
C PHE A 115 6.91 6.69 -2.52
N VAL A 116 7.54 6.01 -1.56
CA VAL A 116 7.59 4.54 -1.55
C VAL A 116 6.18 3.98 -1.40
N VAL A 117 5.36 4.49 -0.48
CA VAL A 117 3.97 4.03 -0.32
C VAL A 117 3.15 4.28 -1.58
N TRP A 118 3.24 5.45 -2.20
CA TRP A 118 2.54 5.70 -3.47
C TRP A 118 3.01 4.79 -4.59
N LEU A 119 4.30 4.46 -4.67
CA LEU A 119 4.80 3.49 -5.64
C LEU A 119 4.13 2.12 -5.45
N ILE A 120 3.94 1.67 -4.21
CA ILE A 120 3.21 0.43 -3.90
C ILE A 120 1.76 0.54 -4.35
N GLU A 121 1.08 1.63 -3.96
CA GLU A 121 -0.32 1.83 -4.31
C GLU A 121 -0.53 1.85 -5.84
N ILE A 122 0.43 2.39 -6.59
CA ILE A 122 0.43 2.35 -8.05
C ILE A 122 0.60 0.91 -8.54
N VAL A 123 1.66 0.22 -8.11
CA VAL A 123 1.97 -1.14 -8.59
C VAL A 123 0.83 -2.10 -8.29
N GLU A 124 0.36 -2.13 -7.04
CA GLU A 124 -0.73 -2.99 -6.60
C GLU A 124 -2.07 -2.56 -7.21
N GLY A 125 -2.34 -1.26 -7.24
CA GLY A 125 -3.58 -0.73 -7.80
C GLY A 125 -3.72 -1.08 -9.28
N PHE A 126 -2.68 -0.88 -10.09
CA PHE A 126 -2.69 -1.27 -11.49
C PHE A 126 -2.69 -2.79 -11.69
N TYR A 127 -2.00 -3.55 -10.84
CA TYR A 127 -2.06 -5.01 -10.87
C TYR A 127 -3.49 -5.51 -10.66
N LEU A 128 -4.19 -4.97 -9.67
CA LEU A 128 -5.58 -5.33 -9.38
C LEU A 128 -6.55 -4.84 -10.46
N ILE A 129 -6.39 -3.61 -10.96
CA ILE A 129 -7.20 -3.10 -12.08
C ILE A 129 -7.01 -3.95 -13.33
N PHE A 130 -5.77 -4.37 -13.61
CA PHE A 130 -5.47 -5.23 -14.73
C PHE A 130 -6.15 -6.59 -14.59
N LEU A 131 -6.10 -7.21 -13.41
CA LEU A 131 -6.73 -8.50 -13.15
C LEU A 131 -8.27 -8.46 -13.14
N PHE A 132 -8.85 -7.51 -12.40
CA PHE A 132 -10.27 -7.52 -12.05
C PHE A 132 -11.10 -6.46 -12.80
N GLY A 133 -10.47 -5.65 -13.65
CA GLY A 133 -11.11 -4.52 -14.33
C GLY A 133 -11.40 -3.31 -13.42
N LYS A 134 -11.11 -3.43 -12.12
CA LYS A 134 -11.23 -2.39 -11.07
C LYS A 134 -10.25 -2.70 -9.93
N ASN A 135 -9.97 -1.72 -9.08
CA ASN A 135 -9.28 -1.99 -7.82
C ASN A 135 -10.32 -2.40 -6.75
N PRO A 136 -10.39 -3.68 -6.33
CA PRO A 136 -11.32 -4.14 -5.31
C PRO A 136 -10.82 -3.84 -3.88
N ALA A 137 -9.55 -3.44 -3.71
CA ALA A 137 -8.93 -3.22 -2.42
C ALA A 137 -9.19 -1.82 -1.88
N TRP A 138 -8.93 -0.79 -2.69
CA TRP A 138 -9.27 0.59 -2.36
C TRP A 138 -9.58 1.39 -3.62
N HIS A 139 -10.27 2.52 -3.41
CA HIS A 139 -10.43 3.54 -4.44
C HIS A 139 -10.57 4.90 -3.78
N TYR A 140 -9.64 5.80 -4.12
CA TYR A 140 -9.61 7.15 -3.58
C TYR A 140 -10.47 8.11 -4.40
N TYR A 141 -11.21 8.95 -3.69
CA TYR A 141 -12.03 10.02 -4.27
C TYR A 141 -11.46 11.40 -3.92
N GLY A 142 -11.76 12.41 -4.75
CA GLY A 142 -11.38 13.81 -4.52
C GLY A 142 -10.49 14.39 -5.62
N ASN A 143 -10.21 15.70 -5.54
CA ASN A 143 -9.41 16.42 -6.54
C ASN A 143 -7.92 16.07 -6.50
N ASP A 144 -7.46 15.42 -5.44
CA ASP A 144 -6.08 14.99 -5.22
C ASP A 144 -5.90 13.47 -5.35
N ALA A 145 -6.92 12.77 -5.86
CA ALA A 145 -6.85 11.37 -6.22
C ALA A 145 -6.39 11.24 -7.68
N TYR A 146 -5.32 10.48 -7.91
CA TYR A 146 -4.69 10.32 -9.23
C TYR A 146 -4.65 8.85 -9.64
N LEU A 147 -4.31 8.61 -10.91
CA LEU A 147 -4.05 7.28 -11.47
C LEU A 147 -5.20 6.30 -11.22
N TRP A 148 -6.41 6.67 -11.64
CA TRP A 148 -7.65 5.89 -11.41
C TRP A 148 -7.99 5.69 -9.93
N GLY A 149 -7.68 6.69 -9.09
CA GLY A 149 -7.97 6.63 -7.66
C GLY A 149 -7.09 5.63 -6.91
N THR A 150 -5.93 5.26 -7.46
CA THR A 150 -4.97 4.38 -6.78
C THR A 150 -4.12 5.15 -5.78
N VAL A 151 -3.83 6.43 -6.04
CA VAL A 151 -3.00 7.29 -5.20
C VAL A 151 -3.76 8.53 -4.74
N LYS A 152 -3.53 8.97 -3.51
CA LYS A 152 -4.08 10.20 -2.95
C LYS A 152 -3.01 11.08 -2.33
N LEU A 153 -2.82 12.29 -2.87
CA LEU A 153 -1.70 13.15 -2.47
C LEU A 153 -1.87 13.71 -1.05
N SER A 154 -3.10 13.96 -0.59
CA SER A 154 -3.38 14.43 0.78
C SER A 154 -2.95 13.43 1.85
N TYR A 155 -2.66 12.18 1.48
CA TYR A 155 -2.14 11.18 2.41
C TYR A 155 -0.66 11.35 2.75
N PHE A 156 0.04 12.26 2.07
CA PHE A 156 1.44 12.57 2.34
C PHE A 156 1.74 12.74 3.83
N LYS A 157 0.93 13.50 4.57
CA LYS A 157 1.11 13.73 6.01
C LYS A 157 0.99 12.46 6.85
N TYR A 158 0.09 11.54 6.47
CA TYR A 158 -0.10 10.27 7.18
C TYR A 158 1.07 9.32 6.91
N TRP A 159 1.50 9.25 5.65
CA TRP A 159 2.67 8.45 5.28
C TRP A 159 3.96 9.02 5.84
N PHE A 160 4.10 10.34 5.94
CA PHE A 160 5.25 10.96 6.60
C PHE A 160 5.35 10.52 8.07
N VAL A 161 4.23 10.56 8.80
CA VAL A 161 4.16 10.03 10.17
C VAL A 161 4.43 8.52 10.18
N GLY A 162 3.90 7.77 9.22
CA GLY A 162 4.22 6.36 9.03
C GLY A 162 5.72 6.11 8.86
N GLY A 163 6.41 6.95 8.10
CA GLY A 163 7.86 6.89 7.93
C GLY A 163 8.61 7.12 9.24
N LEU A 164 8.19 8.09 10.06
CA LEU A 164 8.74 8.31 11.40
C LEU A 164 8.55 7.10 12.33
N LEU A 165 7.41 6.41 12.22
CA LEU A 165 7.09 5.24 13.04
C LEU A 165 7.79 3.97 12.55
N VAL A 166 7.91 3.78 11.24
CA VAL A 166 8.56 2.62 10.62
C VAL A 166 10.07 2.70 10.79
N TYR A 167 10.66 3.88 10.69
CA TYR A 167 12.12 4.06 10.78
C TYR A 167 12.79 3.34 11.95
N PRO A 168 12.38 3.54 13.23
CA PRO A 168 12.99 2.83 14.37
C PRO A 168 12.74 1.31 14.36
N SER A 169 11.73 0.84 13.62
CA SER A 169 11.44 -0.58 13.49
C SER A 169 12.31 -1.29 12.45
N LEU A 170 13.00 -0.56 11.57
CA LEU A 170 13.80 -1.13 10.48
C LEU A 170 14.92 -2.05 10.98
N ASP A 171 15.63 -1.65 12.02
CA ASP A 171 16.66 -2.50 12.62
C ASP A 171 16.03 -3.68 13.39
N LEU A 172 15.00 -3.38 14.19
CA LEU A 172 14.42 -4.32 15.16
C LEU A 172 13.57 -5.42 14.52
N LEU A 173 12.66 -5.04 13.62
CA LEU A 173 11.67 -5.95 13.03
C LEU A 173 12.10 -6.44 11.66
N TRP A 174 12.92 -5.64 10.96
CA TRP A 174 13.24 -5.89 9.56
C TRP A 174 14.70 -6.24 9.34
N GLY A 175 15.56 -6.24 10.37
CA GLY A 175 16.98 -6.57 10.24
C GLY A 175 17.72 -5.71 9.22
N ILE A 176 17.19 -4.52 8.91
CA ILE A 176 17.79 -3.58 7.96
C ILE A 176 18.74 -2.69 8.76
N SER A 177 20.00 -3.09 8.86
CA SER A 177 21.01 -2.37 9.65
C SER A 177 21.18 -0.93 9.16
N ARG A 178 20.82 0.03 10.03
CA ARG A 178 20.99 1.47 9.83
C ARG A 178 22.23 2.02 10.51
N THR A 179 23.12 1.19 11.07
CA THR A 179 24.34 1.68 11.71
C THR A 179 25.14 2.57 10.73
N PHE A 180 25.39 3.78 11.20
CA PHE A 180 26.28 4.73 10.55
C PHE A 180 27.70 4.17 10.69
N THR A 181 28.28 3.71 9.58
CA THR A 181 29.73 3.65 9.43
C THR A 181 30.23 5.02 9.05
#